data_AF-A0A6G0VHG1-F1
#
_entry.id   AF-A0A6G0VHG1-F1
#
_cell.length_a   1.000
_cell.length_b   1.000
_cell.length_c   1.000
_cell.angle_alpha   90.00
_cell.angle_beta   90.00
_cell.angle_gamma   90.00
#
_symmetry.space_group_name_H-M   'P 1'
#
loop_
_entity.id
_entity.type
_entity.pdbx_description
1 polymer ?
#
loop_
_entity_poly.entity_id
_entity_poly.type
_entity_poly.pdbx_seq_one_letter_code
_entity_poly.pdbx_strand_id
1 'polypeptide(L)'
;NKTKFGRKPLVDPEIVYKVLLEKKTEIFNSNGTIKPISNEIWTKLSIELQNKIPANSLYIMVYQDRHDWQTRLKNILGLEPLIKQSAPVEDSSDSDVSYFAHNKTKKLFKIAIPFEMFSTICPTTQTYKDKTRGCRAYDVLKPHAWTDVVNDLFLKEHKLPCNFTYKRVKVSRDTSRSEKYISFTANCKDCGSELEGWADSKPKYGESLFINILTEDTKGTETNHITKR
;
A
#
# COMPACT_ATOMS: atom_id res chain seq x y z
N ASN A 1 -36.10 12.68 -9.82
CA ASN A 1 -34.81 12.03 -10.13
C ASN A 1 -33.70 13.05 -10.24
N LYS A 2 -32.88 13.22 -9.18
CA LYS A 2 -31.66 14.03 -9.21
C LYS A 2 -30.46 13.10 -9.21
N THR A 3 -29.86 12.89 -10.38
CA THR A 3 -28.58 12.20 -10.56
C THR A 3 -27.50 12.93 -9.77
N LYS A 4 -26.96 12.29 -8.73
CA LYS A 4 -25.87 12.85 -7.92
C LYS A 4 -24.57 12.75 -8.73
N PHE A 5 -24.21 13.82 -9.43
CA PHE A 5 -22.87 13.93 -9.99
C PHE A 5 -21.87 14.09 -8.84
N GLY A 6 -20.76 13.35 -8.91
CA GLY A 6 -19.64 13.51 -7.98
C GLY A 6 -19.10 14.94 -7.98
N ARG A 7 -18.18 15.25 -7.05
CA ARG A 7 -17.49 16.54 -7.06
C ARG A 7 -16.87 16.77 -8.44
N LYS A 8 -17.22 17.90 -9.08
CA LYS A 8 -16.61 18.29 -10.34
C LYS A 8 -15.10 18.48 -10.12
N PRO A 9 -14.26 18.04 -11.07
CA PRO A 9 -12.82 18.23 -10.95
C PRO A 9 -12.50 19.73 -10.88
N LEU A 10 -11.48 20.09 -10.10
CA LEU A 10 -11.08 21.49 -9.86
C LEU A 10 -10.47 22.14 -11.11
N VAL A 11 -9.99 21.31 -12.05
CA VAL A 11 -9.42 21.70 -13.33
C VAL A 11 -10.09 20.84 -14.41
N ASP A 12 -10.41 21.46 -15.53
CA ASP A 12 -10.92 20.75 -16.69
C ASP A 12 -9.86 19.73 -17.20
N PRO A 13 -10.23 18.45 -17.42
CA PRO A 13 -9.31 17.44 -17.91
C PRO A 13 -8.57 17.83 -19.21
N GLU A 14 -9.19 18.61 -20.10
CA GLU A 14 -8.55 19.04 -21.35
C GLU A 14 -7.51 20.14 -21.13
N ILE A 15 -7.65 20.97 -20.09
CA ILE A 15 -6.61 21.93 -19.71
C ILE A 15 -5.38 21.17 -19.21
N VAL A 16 -5.59 20.14 -18.39
CA VAL A 16 -4.50 19.28 -17.91
C VAL A 16 -3.81 18.59 -19.08
N TYR A 17 -4.57 18.05 -20.02
CA TYR A 17 -4.01 17.41 -21.21
C TYR A 17 -3.15 18.35 -22.06
N LYS A 18 -3.57 19.61 -22.26
CA LYS A 18 -2.77 20.60 -23.01
C LYS A 18 -1.41 20.86 -22.37
N VAL A 19 -1.38 21.03 -21.05
CA VAL A 19 -0.13 21.22 -20.29
C VAL A 19 0.78 19.99 -20.41
N LEU A 20 0.21 18.78 -20.30
CA LEU A 20 0.97 17.54 -20.51
C LEU A 20 1.49 17.41 -21.96
N LEU A 21 0.73 17.87 -22.94
CA LEU A 21 1.09 17.82 -24.36
C LEU A 21 2.29 18.72 -24.67
N GLU A 22 2.35 19.91 -24.09
CA GLU A 22 3.47 20.86 -24.25
C GLU A 22 4.79 20.27 -23.73
N LYS A 23 4.73 19.46 -22.67
CA LYS A 23 5.88 18.83 -22.03
C LYS A 23 6.04 17.34 -22.31
N LYS A 24 5.37 16.83 -23.35
CA LYS A 24 5.30 15.40 -23.67
C LYS A 24 6.66 14.70 -23.74
N THR A 25 7.69 15.34 -24.30
CA THR A 25 9.05 14.78 -24.43
C THR A 25 9.79 14.70 -23.11
N GLU A 26 9.40 15.51 -22.13
CA GLU A 26 10.02 15.54 -20.80
C GLU A 26 9.35 14.55 -19.84
N ILE A 27 8.12 14.09 -20.12
CA ILE A 27 7.34 13.19 -19.26
C ILE A 27 7.81 11.73 -19.34
N PHE A 28 8.26 11.30 -20.52
CA PHE A 28 8.71 9.94 -20.76
C PHE A 28 10.24 9.83 -20.75
N ASN A 29 10.74 8.68 -20.32
CA ASN A 29 12.12 8.26 -20.50
C ASN A 29 12.34 7.78 -21.94
N SER A 30 13.60 7.62 -22.35
CA SER A 30 13.99 7.12 -23.68
C SER A 30 13.41 5.73 -24.01
N ASN A 31 13.02 4.96 -23.01
CA ASN A 31 12.38 3.64 -23.14
C ASN A 31 10.84 3.69 -23.16
N GLY A 32 10.23 4.88 -23.23
CA GLY A 32 8.77 5.06 -23.27
C GLY A 32 8.05 4.87 -21.92
N THR A 33 8.79 4.69 -20.82
CA THR A 33 8.23 4.67 -19.46
C THR A 33 8.04 6.08 -18.92
N ILE A 34 7.03 6.28 -18.06
CA ILE A 34 6.80 7.58 -17.40
C ILE A 34 7.94 7.83 -16.39
N LYS A 35 8.44 9.07 -16.33
CA LYS A 35 9.44 9.46 -15.33
C LYS A 35 8.91 9.31 -13.89
N PRO A 36 9.77 8.88 -12.94
CA PRO A 36 9.34 8.64 -11.56
C PRO A 36 8.79 9.92 -10.91
N ILE A 37 7.96 9.73 -9.89
CA ILE A 37 7.33 10.81 -9.11
C ILE A 37 8.34 11.80 -8.50
N SER A 38 9.57 11.36 -8.22
CA SER A 38 10.65 12.20 -7.70
C SER A 38 11.22 13.18 -8.74
N ASN A 39 10.87 13.03 -10.02
CA ASN A 39 11.37 13.90 -11.06
C ASN A 39 10.72 15.30 -10.99
N GLU A 40 11.54 16.34 -11.11
CA GLU A 40 11.12 17.75 -11.03
C GLU A 40 10.05 18.14 -12.06
N ILE A 41 9.90 17.37 -13.15
CA ILE A 41 8.86 17.60 -14.16
C ILE A 41 7.46 17.66 -13.54
N TRP A 42 7.16 16.82 -12.55
CA TRP A 42 5.85 16.79 -11.90
C TRP A 42 5.58 18.04 -11.08
N THR A 43 6.62 18.58 -10.45
CA THR A 43 6.55 19.86 -9.73
C THR A 43 6.34 21.01 -10.70
N LYS A 44 7.06 21.03 -11.83
CA LYS A 44 6.90 22.06 -12.88
C LYS A 44 5.48 22.07 -13.46
N LEU A 45 4.97 20.89 -13.84
CA LEU A 45 3.61 20.74 -14.35
C LEU A 45 2.53 21.15 -13.32
N SER A 46 2.77 20.85 -12.04
CA SER A 46 1.87 21.27 -10.95
C SER A 46 1.82 22.79 -10.82
N ILE A 47 2.96 23.48 -10.93
CA ILE A 47 3.06 24.94 -10.92
C ILE A 47 2.34 25.56 -12.13
N GLU A 48 2.52 25.00 -13.32
CA GLU A 48 1.83 25.43 -14.55
C GLU A 48 0.30 25.29 -14.44
N LEU A 49 -0.17 24.27 -13.71
CA LEU A 49 -1.58 24.09 -13.34
C LEU A 49 -2.02 24.92 -12.13
N GLN A 50 -1.27 25.96 -11.77
CA GLN A 50 -1.52 26.86 -10.64
C GLN A 50 -1.66 26.11 -9.30
N ASN A 51 -0.94 25.00 -9.13
CA ASN A 51 -1.00 24.10 -7.98
C ASN A 51 -2.42 23.57 -7.66
N LYS A 52 -3.35 23.62 -8.62
CA LYS A 52 -4.70 23.06 -8.47
C LYS A 52 -4.71 21.53 -8.41
N ILE A 53 -3.65 20.91 -8.94
CA ILE A 53 -3.37 19.47 -8.84
C ILE A 53 -1.94 19.32 -8.32
N PRO A 54 -1.72 18.67 -7.17
CA PRO A 54 -0.37 18.46 -6.65
C PRO A 54 0.41 17.47 -7.52
N ALA A 55 1.74 17.65 -7.62
CA ALA A 55 2.65 16.85 -8.43
C ALA A 55 2.41 15.32 -8.30
N ASN A 56 2.27 14.83 -7.06
CA ASN A 56 2.03 13.42 -6.78
C ASN A 56 0.71 12.92 -7.38
N SER A 57 -0.36 13.70 -7.25
CA SER A 57 -1.66 13.34 -7.84
C SER A 57 -1.61 13.38 -9.37
N LEU A 58 -0.91 14.37 -9.95
CA LEU A 58 -0.73 14.47 -11.39
C LEU A 58 0.01 13.25 -11.94
N TYR A 59 1.11 12.84 -11.30
CA TYR A 59 1.85 11.62 -11.64
C TYR A 59 0.92 10.39 -11.62
N ILE A 60 0.15 10.20 -10.55
CA ILE A 60 -0.76 9.05 -10.43
C ILE A 60 -1.83 9.06 -11.52
N MET A 61 -2.38 10.24 -11.86
CA MET A 61 -3.40 10.35 -12.90
C MET A 61 -2.86 9.97 -14.28
N VAL A 62 -1.64 10.42 -14.62
CA VAL A 62 -0.98 10.04 -15.89
C VAL A 62 -0.56 8.57 -15.86
N TYR A 63 -0.02 8.08 -14.75
CA TYR A 63 0.38 6.67 -14.59
C TYR A 63 -0.79 5.69 -14.72
N GLN A 64 -1.96 6.05 -14.18
CA GLN A 64 -3.18 5.26 -14.29
C GLN A 64 -3.92 5.46 -15.62
N ASP A 65 -3.35 6.23 -16.55
CA ASP A 65 -3.95 6.59 -17.83
C ASP A 65 -5.37 7.15 -17.68
N ARG A 66 -5.57 8.02 -16.69
CA ARG A 66 -6.86 8.70 -16.50
C ARG A 66 -7.14 9.56 -17.71
N HIS A 67 -8.36 9.49 -18.24
CA HIS A 67 -8.78 10.22 -19.44
C HIS A 67 -7.90 9.93 -20.69
N ASP A 68 -7.31 8.73 -20.73
CA ASP A 68 -6.46 8.26 -21.83
C ASP A 68 -5.24 9.17 -22.09
N TRP A 69 -4.81 9.95 -21.09
CA TRP A 69 -3.72 10.91 -21.25
C TRP A 69 -2.40 10.25 -21.63
N GLN A 70 -2.02 9.16 -20.96
CA GLN A 70 -0.78 8.44 -21.28
C GLN A 70 -0.85 7.83 -22.67
N THR A 71 -1.98 7.20 -23.02
CA THR A 71 -2.20 6.61 -24.35
C THR A 71 -2.11 7.67 -25.44
N ARG A 72 -2.81 8.80 -25.28
CA ARG A 72 -2.78 9.92 -26.23
C ARG A 72 -1.37 10.51 -26.39
N LEU A 73 -0.63 10.70 -25.30
CA LEU A 73 0.74 11.24 -25.36
C LEU A 73 1.73 10.27 -26.03
N LYS A 74 1.61 8.97 -25.74
CA LYS A 74 2.44 7.92 -26.35
C LYS A 74 2.20 7.81 -27.86
N ASN A 75 0.94 7.85 -28.29
CA ASN A 75 0.58 7.85 -29.72
C ASN A 75 1.21 9.03 -30.47
N ILE A 76 1.27 10.21 -29.85
CA ILE A 76 1.89 11.40 -30.43
C ILE A 76 3.42 11.28 -30.51
N LEU A 77 4.03 10.54 -29.59
CA LEU A 77 5.48 10.31 -29.55
C LEU A 77 5.93 9.09 -30.37
N GLY A 78 5.01 8.36 -31.01
CA GLY A 78 5.32 7.12 -31.72
C GLY A 78 5.79 5.99 -30.80
N LEU A 79 5.48 6.07 -29.50
CA LEU A 79 5.79 5.03 -28.51
C LEU A 79 4.62 4.05 -28.52
N GLU A 80 4.79 2.86 -29.08
CA GLU A 80 3.70 1.89 -29.19
C GLU A 80 3.06 1.57 -27.82
N PRO A 81 1.73 1.45 -27.75
CA PRO A 81 1.05 1.08 -26.53
C PRO A 81 1.38 -0.37 -26.16
N LEU A 82 1.80 -0.60 -24.91
CA LEU A 82 1.72 -1.92 -24.31
C LEU A 82 0.23 -2.29 -24.27
N ILE A 83 -0.19 -3.16 -25.18
CA ILE A 83 -1.53 -3.71 -25.25
C ILE A 83 -1.85 -4.35 -23.90
N LYS A 84 -2.71 -3.71 -23.09
CA LYS A 84 -3.42 -4.39 -22.02
C LYS A 84 -4.51 -5.23 -22.69
N GLN A 85 -4.23 -6.52 -22.92
CA GLN A 85 -5.28 -7.45 -23.29
C GLN A 85 -6.28 -7.56 -22.14
N SER A 86 -7.50 -7.09 -22.39
CA SER A 86 -8.67 -7.39 -21.58
C SER A 86 -9.15 -8.81 -21.91
N ALA A 87 -8.95 -9.75 -20.98
CA ALA A 87 -9.66 -11.03 -20.97
C ALA A 87 -10.67 -11.05 -19.78
N PRO A 88 -11.82 -11.72 -19.92
CA PRO A 88 -12.85 -11.77 -18.89
C PRO A 88 -12.50 -12.76 -17.77
N VAL A 89 -12.75 -12.31 -16.53
CA VAL A 89 -12.91 -13.06 -15.26
C VAL A 89 -12.61 -14.56 -15.26
N GLU A 90 -11.49 -14.93 -14.64
CA GLU A 90 -11.40 -16.03 -13.66
C GLU A 90 -10.55 -15.54 -12.47
N ASP A 91 -11.17 -15.53 -11.29
CA ASP A 91 -10.58 -15.11 -10.03
C ASP A 91 -9.73 -16.26 -9.48
N SER A 92 -8.44 -16.26 -9.82
CA SER A 92 -7.44 -17.04 -9.10
C SER A 92 -6.03 -16.52 -9.32
N SER A 93 -5.32 -16.34 -8.19
CA SER A 93 -3.87 -16.37 -8.04
C SER A 93 -3.03 -15.21 -8.59
N ASP A 94 -2.63 -14.37 -7.63
CA ASP A 94 -1.30 -13.76 -7.40
C ASP A 94 -0.31 -13.63 -8.58
N SER A 95 0.08 -12.40 -8.90
CA SER A 95 1.43 -12.04 -9.38
C SER A 95 1.63 -10.51 -9.41
N ASP A 96 2.26 -10.04 -8.33
CA ASP A 96 3.50 -9.26 -8.30
C ASP A 96 3.69 -8.12 -9.34
N VAL A 97 3.65 -6.88 -8.86
CA VAL A 97 4.17 -5.70 -9.59
C VAL A 97 5.43 -5.21 -8.86
N SER A 98 6.56 -5.83 -9.19
CA SER A 98 7.87 -5.46 -8.68
C SER A 98 8.31 -4.11 -9.24
N TYR A 99 8.41 -3.10 -8.39
CA TYR A 99 9.23 -1.91 -8.65
C TYR A 99 10.40 -1.89 -7.67
N PHE A 100 11.61 -1.81 -8.26
CA PHE A 100 12.95 -1.89 -7.67
C PHE A 100 13.46 -3.30 -7.39
N ALA A 101 14.15 -3.85 -8.39
CA ALA A 101 15.08 -4.95 -8.24
C ALA A 101 16.27 -4.53 -7.37
N HIS A 102 16.09 -4.57 -6.05
CA HIS A 102 17.03 -5.30 -5.22
C HIS A 102 16.30 -6.59 -4.86
N ASN A 103 16.74 -7.71 -5.43
CA ASN A 103 16.24 -9.05 -5.10
C ASN A 103 16.67 -9.39 -3.67
N LYS A 104 16.07 -8.71 -2.68
CA LYS A 104 16.17 -9.09 -1.29
C LYS A 104 15.11 -10.17 -1.11
N THR A 105 15.58 -11.40 -1.00
CA THR A 105 14.71 -12.55 -0.76
C THR A 105 13.96 -12.34 0.56
N LYS A 106 12.66 -12.08 0.48
CA LYS A 106 11.79 -12.06 1.67
C LYS A 106 11.82 -13.44 2.33
N LYS A 107 11.87 -13.46 3.65
CA LYS A 107 11.89 -14.66 4.48
C LYS A 107 10.65 -14.70 5.37
N LEU A 108 10.09 -15.89 5.51
CA LEU A 108 8.97 -16.14 6.39
C LEU A 108 9.48 -16.43 7.81
N PHE A 109 9.04 -15.61 8.75
CA PHE A 109 9.23 -15.75 10.17
C PHE A 109 7.90 -16.10 10.82
N LYS A 110 7.94 -16.86 11.91
CA LYS A 110 6.76 -17.24 12.67
C LYS A 110 6.98 -16.84 14.11
N ILE A 111 5.96 -16.26 14.73
CA ILE A 111 5.93 -15.96 16.15
C ILE A 111 4.66 -16.54 16.77
N ALA A 112 4.75 -16.94 18.04
CA ALA A 112 3.61 -17.40 18.82
C ALA A 112 3.29 -16.36 19.90
N ILE A 113 2.08 -15.80 19.87
CA ILE A 113 1.58 -14.90 20.90
C ILE A 113 0.81 -15.75 21.92
N PRO A 114 1.30 -15.89 23.17
CA PRO A 114 0.61 -16.65 24.21
C PRO A 114 -0.81 -16.12 24.44
N PHE A 115 -1.73 -17.02 24.82
CA PHE A 115 -3.14 -16.66 24.99
C PHE A 115 -3.34 -15.50 25.98
N GLU A 116 -2.59 -15.48 27.08
CA GLU A 116 -2.64 -14.40 28.08
C GLU A 116 -2.29 -13.05 27.45
N MET A 117 -1.23 -12.97 26.65
CA MET A 117 -0.87 -11.74 25.93
C MET A 117 -1.92 -11.39 24.88
N PHE A 118 -2.41 -12.36 24.11
CA PHE A 118 -3.47 -12.14 23.12
C PHE A 118 -4.75 -11.59 23.77
N SER A 119 -5.10 -12.06 24.97
CA SER A 119 -6.28 -11.61 25.70
C SER A 119 -6.25 -10.10 26.00
N THR A 120 -5.05 -9.53 26.19
CA THR A 120 -4.87 -8.09 26.44
C THR A 120 -5.08 -7.22 25.19
N ILE A 121 -4.95 -7.80 24.01
CA ILE A 121 -5.05 -7.12 22.70
C ILE A 121 -6.26 -7.57 21.87
N CYS A 122 -7.15 -8.36 22.48
CA CYS A 122 -8.31 -8.98 21.86
C CYS A 122 -9.14 -7.96 21.03
N PRO A 123 -9.65 -8.34 19.85
CA PRO A 123 -10.40 -7.41 19.00
C PRO A 123 -11.61 -6.81 19.70
N THR A 124 -11.79 -5.49 19.56
CA THR A 124 -12.98 -4.76 19.99
C THR A 124 -13.72 -4.24 18.77
N THR A 125 -15.05 -4.37 18.76
CA THR A 125 -15.90 -3.80 17.73
C THR A 125 -15.96 -2.28 17.87
N GLN A 126 -15.53 -1.56 16.83
CA GLN A 126 -15.72 -0.11 16.69
C GLN A 126 -16.77 0.18 15.63
N THR A 127 -17.74 1.03 15.98
CA THR A 127 -18.79 1.49 15.07
C THR A 127 -18.47 2.89 14.54
N TYR A 128 -18.55 3.04 13.22
CA TYR A 128 -18.32 4.31 12.54
C TYR A 128 -19.59 4.71 11.78
N LYS A 129 -19.95 5.98 11.89
CA LYS A 129 -21.04 6.56 11.10
C LYS A 129 -20.54 6.86 9.69
N ASP A 130 -21.07 6.14 8.72
CA ASP A 130 -20.90 6.37 7.29
C ASP A 130 -22.03 7.28 6.80
N LYS A 131 -21.67 8.46 6.26
CA LYS A 131 -22.61 9.47 5.76
C LYS A 131 -23.50 8.95 4.62
N THR A 132 -23.11 7.86 3.95
CA THR A 132 -23.76 7.31 2.76
C THR A 132 -24.47 5.99 2.98
N ARG A 133 -24.03 5.15 3.93
CA ARG A 133 -24.54 3.78 4.10
C ARG A 133 -24.99 3.44 5.53
N GLY A 134 -25.08 4.42 6.43
CA GLY A 134 -25.51 4.22 7.81
C GLY A 134 -24.33 3.89 8.75
N CYS A 135 -24.49 2.95 9.68
CA CYS A 135 -23.41 2.57 10.61
C CYS A 135 -22.64 1.35 10.09
N ARG A 136 -21.31 1.40 10.11
CA ARG A 136 -20.42 0.25 9.84
C ARG A 136 -19.66 -0.12 11.09
N ALA A 137 -19.62 -1.41 11.39
CA ALA A 137 -18.84 -1.97 12.49
C ALA A 137 -17.60 -2.67 11.94
N TYR A 138 -16.43 -2.40 12.52
CA TYR A 138 -15.19 -3.13 12.24
C TYR A 138 -14.63 -3.68 13.54
N ASP A 139 -14.06 -4.87 13.51
CA ASP A 139 -13.22 -5.33 14.60
C ASP A 139 -11.80 -4.83 14.41
N VAL A 140 -11.25 -4.31 15.50
CA VAL A 140 -9.91 -3.75 15.54
C VAL A 140 -9.23 -4.30 16.80
N LEU A 141 -8.00 -4.77 16.68
CA LEU A 141 -7.19 -5.05 17.88
C LEU A 141 -7.02 -3.78 18.69
N LYS A 142 -6.81 -3.93 20.00
CA LYS A 142 -6.66 -2.79 20.92
C LYS A 142 -5.56 -1.83 20.41
N PRO A 143 -5.92 -0.59 20.00
CA PRO A 143 -4.94 0.36 19.48
C PRO A 143 -3.83 0.63 20.51
N HIS A 144 -2.62 0.86 20.03
CA HIS A 144 -1.43 1.14 20.87
C HIS A 144 -1.05 0.03 21.86
N ALA A 145 -1.53 -1.20 21.66
CA ALA A 145 -1.15 -2.34 22.48
C ALA A 145 -0.72 -3.53 21.62
N TRP A 146 -1.45 -3.83 20.54
CA TRP A 146 -1.13 -4.97 19.68
C TRP A 146 0.21 -4.83 18.96
N THR A 147 0.61 -3.61 18.60
CA THR A 147 1.88 -3.33 17.92
C THR A 147 3.06 -3.72 18.80
N ASP A 148 2.98 -3.39 20.09
CA ASP A 148 4.06 -3.60 21.05
C ASP A 148 4.22 -5.09 21.32
N VAL A 149 3.11 -5.81 21.51
CA VAL A 149 3.11 -7.28 21.66
C VAL A 149 3.76 -7.97 20.46
N VAL A 150 3.36 -7.61 19.24
CA VAL A 150 3.92 -8.22 18.02
C VAL A 150 5.40 -7.86 17.87
N ASN A 151 5.76 -6.59 18.06
CA ASN A 151 7.12 -6.10 17.86
C ASN A 151 8.10 -6.69 18.88
N ASP A 152 7.72 -6.74 20.16
CA ASP A 152 8.56 -7.28 21.23
C ASP A 152 8.82 -8.77 21.04
N LEU A 153 7.78 -9.54 20.70
CA LEU A 153 7.92 -10.98 20.43
C LEU A 153 8.78 -11.22 19.17
N PHE A 154 8.51 -10.48 18.10
CA PHE A 154 9.27 -10.60 16.86
C PHE A 154 10.74 -10.26 17.06
N LEU A 155 11.03 -9.18 17.79
CA LEU A 155 12.40 -8.79 18.10
C LEU A 155 13.09 -9.78 19.03
N LYS A 156 12.39 -10.29 20.05
CA LYS A 156 12.92 -11.26 21.00
C LYS A 156 13.33 -12.57 20.32
N GLU A 157 12.47 -13.09 19.42
CA GLU A 157 12.73 -14.35 18.73
C GLU A 157 13.72 -14.20 17.58
N HIS A 158 13.52 -13.20 16.71
CA HIS A 158 14.22 -13.14 15.43
C HIS A 158 15.36 -12.12 15.40
N LYS A 159 15.37 -11.12 16.30
CA LYS A 159 16.46 -10.14 16.46
C LYS A 159 16.86 -9.38 15.19
N LEU A 160 15.92 -9.10 14.29
CA LEU A 160 16.22 -8.25 13.13
C LEU A 160 16.54 -6.82 13.61
N PRO A 161 17.45 -6.08 12.96
CA PRO A 161 17.78 -4.69 13.31
C PRO A 161 16.75 -3.65 12.83
N CYS A 162 15.78 -4.04 12.00
CA CYS A 162 14.73 -3.13 11.50
C CYS A 162 13.92 -2.44 12.61
N ASN A 163 13.59 -1.17 12.40
CA ASN A 163 12.67 -0.39 13.22
C ASN A 163 11.32 -0.25 12.49
N PHE A 164 10.41 -1.21 12.69
CA PHE A 164 9.16 -1.29 11.95
C PHE A 164 8.10 -0.33 12.47
N THR A 165 7.50 0.44 11.56
CA THR A 165 6.29 1.23 11.83
C THR A 165 5.08 0.47 11.32
N TYR A 166 4.24 0.00 12.25
CA TYR A 166 3.06 -0.78 11.93
C TYR A 166 1.93 0.10 11.41
N LYS A 167 1.30 -0.35 10.32
CA LYS A 167 0.09 0.24 9.74
C LYS A 167 -1.15 -0.42 10.36
N ARG A 168 -2.33 0.02 9.91
CA ARG A 168 -3.62 -0.47 10.42
C ARG A 168 -3.75 -1.99 10.26
N VAL A 169 -4.09 -2.66 11.36
CA VAL A 169 -4.50 -4.07 11.37
C VAL A 169 -5.94 -4.25 10.90
N LYS A 170 -6.20 -5.30 10.14
CA LYS A 170 -7.52 -5.79 9.76
C LYS A 170 -7.81 -7.07 10.55
N VAL A 171 -9.00 -7.13 11.14
CA VAL A 171 -9.52 -8.33 11.80
C VAL A 171 -10.77 -8.77 11.06
N SER A 172 -10.75 -10.02 10.59
CA SER A 172 -11.88 -10.63 9.89
C SER A 172 -12.80 -11.33 10.90
N ARG A 173 -14.08 -10.96 10.87
CA ARG A 173 -15.14 -11.59 11.67
C ARG A 173 -15.54 -12.95 11.14
N ASP A 174 -15.52 -13.07 9.82
CA ASP A 174 -16.06 -14.18 9.08
C ASP A 174 -14.93 -14.81 8.27
N THR A 175 -14.47 -15.96 8.73
CA THR A 175 -13.43 -16.76 8.06
C THR A 175 -13.95 -17.43 6.79
N SER A 176 -15.26 -17.43 6.53
CA SER A 176 -15.80 -17.95 5.25
C SER A 176 -15.59 -16.99 4.08
N ARG A 177 -15.40 -15.68 4.37
CA ARG A 177 -15.21 -14.61 3.38
C ARG A 177 -13.80 -14.04 3.38
N SER A 178 -12.93 -14.53 4.26
CA SER A 178 -11.57 -14.05 4.39
C SER A 178 -10.65 -15.20 4.80
N GLU A 179 -9.59 -15.38 4.01
CA GLU A 179 -8.56 -16.40 4.25
C GLU A 179 -7.77 -16.16 5.54
N LYS A 180 -7.72 -14.90 6.00
CA LYS A 180 -6.88 -14.47 7.12
C LYS A 180 -7.74 -13.90 8.23
N TYR A 181 -7.58 -14.41 9.44
CA TYR A 181 -8.21 -13.86 10.64
C TYR A 181 -7.66 -12.47 10.97
N ILE A 182 -6.33 -12.32 10.98
CA ILE A 182 -5.65 -11.04 11.20
C ILE A 182 -4.72 -10.77 10.03
N SER A 183 -4.66 -9.53 9.55
CA SER A 183 -3.62 -9.08 8.62
C SER A 183 -3.19 -7.65 8.92
N PHE A 184 -1.89 -7.39 8.78
CA PHE A 184 -1.30 -6.07 8.95
C PHE A 184 -0.05 -5.93 8.07
N THR A 185 0.38 -4.69 7.88
CA THR A 185 1.61 -4.36 7.18
C THR A 185 2.44 -3.39 8.01
N ALA A 186 3.74 -3.37 7.81
CA ALA A 186 4.65 -2.42 8.44
C ALA A 186 5.80 -2.09 7.48
N ASN A 187 6.45 -0.96 7.71
CA ASN A 187 7.63 -0.55 6.95
C ASN A 187 8.74 -0.13 7.92
N CYS A 188 9.97 -0.54 7.66
CA CYS A 188 11.13 -0.11 8.42
C CYS A 188 11.41 1.38 8.16
N LYS A 189 11.61 2.17 9.22
CA LYS A 189 11.91 3.61 9.11
C LYS A 189 13.26 3.89 8.46
N ASP A 190 14.25 3.04 8.70
CA ASP A 190 15.62 3.30 8.25
C ASP A 190 15.87 2.76 6.83
N CYS A 191 15.56 1.49 6.60
CA CYS A 191 15.91 0.80 5.35
C CYS A 191 14.74 0.63 4.38
N GLY A 192 13.53 1.08 4.76
CA GLY A 192 12.32 0.99 3.95
C GLY A 192 11.73 -0.42 3.79
N SER A 193 12.38 -1.44 4.37
CA SER A 193 11.97 -2.85 4.25
C SER A 193 10.50 -3.05 4.63
N GLU A 194 9.76 -3.76 3.79
CA GLU A 194 8.35 -4.04 4.00
C GLU A 194 8.17 -5.31 4.81
N LEU A 195 7.18 -5.29 5.69
CA LEU A 195 6.77 -6.42 6.51
C LEU A 195 5.28 -6.64 6.33
N GLU A 196 4.92 -7.89 6.03
CA GLU A 196 3.54 -8.34 5.95
C GLU A 196 3.31 -9.39 7.03
N GLY A 197 2.32 -9.15 7.89
CA GLY A 197 1.99 -10.05 8.99
C GLY A 197 0.55 -10.55 8.89
N TRP A 198 0.32 -11.84 9.14
CA TRP A 198 -1.03 -12.40 9.18
C TRP A 198 -1.16 -13.60 10.10
N ALA A 199 -2.38 -13.84 10.54
CA ALA A 199 -2.79 -15.08 11.19
C ALA A 199 -3.96 -15.68 10.43
N ASP A 200 -3.89 -16.99 10.16
CA ASP A 200 -4.91 -17.69 9.36
C ASP A 200 -6.16 -17.94 10.20
N SER A 201 -6.00 -18.28 11.47
CA SER A 201 -7.10 -18.63 12.37
C SER A 201 -7.04 -17.88 13.70
N LYS A 202 -8.22 -17.76 14.32
CA LYS A 202 -8.35 -17.26 15.70
C LYS A 202 -7.91 -18.37 16.68
N PRO A 203 -7.11 -18.06 17.72
CA PRO A 203 -6.72 -19.05 18.71
C PRO A 203 -7.95 -19.51 19.51
N LYS A 204 -7.96 -20.78 19.92
CA LYS A 204 -8.93 -21.25 20.91
C LYS A 204 -8.52 -20.76 22.30
N TYR A 205 -9.43 -20.91 23.26
CA TYR A 205 -9.17 -20.57 24.64
C TYR A 205 -7.95 -21.34 25.16
N GLY A 206 -6.95 -20.61 25.68
CA GLY A 206 -5.70 -21.19 26.18
C GLY A 206 -4.64 -21.49 25.10
N GLU A 207 -4.95 -21.34 23.81
CA GLU A 207 -4.00 -21.57 22.72
C GLU A 207 -3.28 -20.28 22.30
N SER A 208 -2.06 -20.42 21.79
CA SER A 208 -1.31 -19.28 21.25
C SER A 208 -1.86 -18.86 19.88
N LEU A 209 -1.87 -17.55 19.61
CA LEU A 209 -2.10 -17.01 18.28
C LEU A 209 -0.79 -17.08 17.49
N PHE A 210 -0.79 -17.82 16.38
CA PHE A 210 0.37 -17.87 15.48
C PHE A 210 0.28 -16.76 14.43
N ILE A 211 1.34 -15.96 14.35
CA ILE A 211 1.47 -14.89 13.36
C ILE A 211 2.62 -15.28 12.42
N ASN A 212 2.30 -15.33 11.14
CA ASN A 212 3.26 -15.40 10.05
C ASN A 212 3.71 -13.98 9.69
N ILE A 213 5.01 -13.77 9.53
CA ILE A 213 5.62 -12.48 9.22
C ILE A 213 6.56 -12.67 8.02
N LEU A 214 6.26 -12.02 6.90
CA LEU A 214 7.08 -12.03 5.71
C LEU A 214 7.80 -10.69 5.57
N THR A 215 9.13 -10.71 5.66
CA THR A 215 9.97 -9.50 5.51
C THR A 215 11.38 -9.87 5.08
N GLU A 216 12.21 -8.89 4.73
CA GLU A 216 13.61 -9.12 4.38
C GLU A 216 14.42 -9.49 5.63
N ASP A 217 15.32 -10.48 5.53
CA ASP A 217 16.25 -10.81 6.61
C ASP A 217 17.39 -9.77 6.62
N THR A 218 17.28 -8.77 7.51
CA THR A 218 18.23 -7.65 7.60
C THR A 218 19.35 -7.87 8.61
N LYS A 219 19.51 -9.08 9.14
CA LYS A 219 20.65 -9.43 10.01
C LYS A 219 21.98 -9.15 9.30
N GLY A 220 22.94 -8.55 10.00
CA GLY A 220 24.22 -8.14 9.40
C GLY A 220 24.19 -6.78 8.70
N THR A 221 23.05 -6.07 8.70
CA THR A 221 22.94 -4.70 8.17
C THR A 221 22.64 -3.68 9.28
N GLU A 222 23.11 -3.94 10.49
CA GLU A 222 22.87 -3.12 11.69
C GLU A 222 23.33 -1.68 11.49
N THR A 223 24.42 -1.45 10.74
CA THR A 223 24.95 -0.12 10.43
C THR A 223 23.98 0.77 9.66
N ASN A 224 22.99 0.19 8.98
CA ASN A 224 21.97 0.92 8.23
C ASN A 224 20.77 1.31 9.09
N HIS A 225 20.75 0.97 10.38
CA HIS A 225 19.63 1.19 11.30
C HIS A 225 20.08 2.12 12.42
N ILE A 226 19.94 3.42 12.18
CA ILE A 226 20.51 4.49 13.03
C ILE A 226 19.45 5.04 13.99
N THR A 227 18.17 4.95 13.64
CA THR A 227 17.10 5.46 14.51
C THR A 227 16.91 4.57 15.74
N LYS A 228 16.72 5.22 16.89
CA LYS A 228 16.26 4.52 18.10
C LYS A 228 14.84 4.00 17.87
N ARG A 229 14.59 2.79 18.37
CA ARG A 229 13.27 2.16 18.40
C ARG A 229 12.37 2.84 19.41
#